data_AF-A0A1I3NZS2-F1
#
_entry.id   AF-A0A1I3NZS2-F1
#
_cell.length_a   1.000
_cell.length_b   1.000
_cell.length_c   1.000
_cell.angle_alpha   90.00
_cell.angle_beta   90.00
_cell.angle_gamma   90.00
#
_symmetry.space_group_name_H-M   'P 1'
#
loop_
_entity.id
_entity.type
_entity.pdbx_description
1 polymer ?
#
loop_
_entity_poly.entity_id
_entity_poly.type
_entity_poly.pdbx_seq_one_letter_code
_entity_poly.pdbx_strand_id
1 'polypeptide(L)'
;MIDLGRLPVDGGFLLGVALYAGASLLGGQLVAGRMVEQAGWRPACEARIKASVVARTPAAERPRPTDCAAKLGWLHPDIARLCHQFGNPDLEGPAEQARKLRRAAEARRLEWEAAGAGSRCECAGLVYAREAMIPFAVYAGSARLISLPEVEAMEGGLRAALDAPACLPFAGEGRP
;
A
#
# COMPACT_ATOMS: atom_id res chain seq x y z
N MET A 1 -18.47 -46.89 15.76
CA MET A 1 -18.61 -47.64 14.50
C MET A 1 -19.67 -46.91 13.69
N ILE A 2 -19.28 -46.19 12.65
CA ILE A 2 -20.23 -45.46 11.79
C ILE A 2 -20.81 -46.50 10.84
N ASP A 3 -22.12 -46.75 10.92
CA ASP A 3 -22.84 -47.70 10.07
C ASP A 3 -23.21 -47.00 8.75
N LEU A 4 -22.33 -47.12 7.76
CA LEU A 4 -22.48 -46.49 6.43
C LEU A 4 -23.61 -47.13 5.59
N GLY A 5 -24.23 -48.22 6.05
CA GLY A 5 -25.27 -48.95 5.30
C GLY A 5 -26.68 -48.33 5.32
N ARG A 6 -26.92 -47.28 6.11
CA ARG A 6 -28.24 -46.62 6.24
C ARG A 6 -28.31 -45.20 5.67
N LEU A 7 -27.22 -44.69 5.12
CA LEU A 7 -27.26 -43.42 4.41
C LEU A 7 -27.81 -43.68 3.00
N PRO A 8 -28.81 -42.92 2.52
CA PRO A 8 -29.33 -43.03 1.15
C PRO A 8 -28.32 -42.56 0.09
N VAL A 9 -27.05 -42.50 0.45
CA VAL A 9 -25.95 -41.89 -0.29
C VAL A 9 -24.86 -42.93 -0.35
N ASP A 10 -24.61 -43.43 -1.56
CA ASP A 10 -23.61 -44.46 -1.82
C ASP A 10 -22.22 -43.98 -1.33
N GLY A 11 -21.42 -44.86 -0.71
CA GLY A 11 -20.12 -44.48 -0.16
C GLY A 11 -19.19 -43.87 -1.22
N GLY A 12 -19.36 -44.27 -2.48
CA GLY A 12 -18.68 -43.69 -3.63
C GLY A 12 -19.06 -42.23 -3.93
N PHE A 13 -20.30 -41.81 -3.64
CA PHE A 13 -20.71 -40.42 -3.79
C PHE A 13 -20.00 -39.52 -2.77
N LEU A 14 -19.92 -39.94 -1.51
CA LEU A 14 -19.22 -39.17 -0.46
C LEU A 14 -17.73 -39.04 -0.77
N LEU A 15 -17.10 -40.12 -1.24
CA LEU A 15 -15.71 -40.10 -1.69
C LEU A 15 -15.52 -39.17 -2.90
N GLY A 16 -16.44 -39.22 -3.87
CA GLY A 16 -16.44 -38.36 -5.05
C GLY A 16 -16.55 -36.87 -4.69
N VAL A 17 -17.45 -36.51 -3.78
CA VAL A 17 -17.60 -35.13 -3.28
C VAL A 17 -16.34 -34.67 -2.56
N ALA A 18 -15.74 -35.52 -1.72
CA ALA A 18 -14.51 -35.19 -1.00
C ALA A 18 -13.34 -34.94 -1.97
N LEU A 19 -13.17 -35.79 -2.99
CA LEU A 19 -12.15 -35.62 -4.03
C LEU A 19 -12.37 -34.35 -4.84
N TYR A 20 -13.62 -34.06 -5.23
CA TYR A 20 -13.96 -32.85 -5.97
C TYR A 20 -13.67 -31.58 -5.15
N ALA A 21 -14.08 -31.55 -3.87
CA ALA A 21 -13.81 -30.42 -2.99
C ALA A 21 -12.31 -30.20 -2.79
N GLY A 22 -11.54 -31.27 -2.57
CA GLY A 22 -10.08 -31.21 -2.44
C GLY A 22 -9.40 -30.69 -3.70
N ALA A 23 -9.76 -31.21 -4.87
CA ALA A 23 -9.22 -30.77 -6.15
C ALA A 23 -9.59 -29.30 -6.45
N SER A 24 -10.81 -28.89 -6.12
CA SER A 24 -11.29 -27.52 -6.32
C SER A 24 -10.56 -26.52 -5.43
N LEU A 25 -10.26 -26.87 -4.18
CA LEU A 25 -9.49 -26.01 -3.27
C LEU A 25 -8.05 -25.81 -3.75
N LEU A 26 -7.39 -26.88 -4.20
CA LEU A 26 -6.05 -26.80 -4.79
C LEU A 26 -6.05 -25.96 -6.08
N GLY A 27 -7.06 -26.17 -6.94
CA GLY A 27 -7.25 -25.37 -8.15
C GLY A 27 -7.54 -23.90 -7.84
N GLY A 28 -8.34 -23.63 -6.79
CA GLY A 28 -8.70 -22.28 -6.36
C GLY A 28 -7.49 -21.42 -5.99
N GLN A 29 -6.49 -21.97 -5.29
CA GLN A 29 -5.26 -21.24 -4.95
C GLN A 29 -4.46 -20.83 -6.19
N LEU A 30 -4.29 -21.76 -7.13
CA LEU A 30 -3.55 -21.51 -8.37
C LEU A 30 -4.28 -20.51 -9.27
N VAL A 31 -5.61 -20.62 -9.34
CA VAL A 31 -6.45 -19.70 -10.12
C VAL A 31 -6.44 -18.31 -9.51
N ALA A 32 -6.58 -18.18 -8.18
CA ALA A 32 -6.53 -16.91 -7.48
C ALA A 32 -5.22 -16.17 -7.76
N GLY A 33 -4.07 -16.84 -7.57
CA GLY A 33 -2.75 -16.25 -7.83
C GLY A 33 -2.60 -15.77 -9.28
N ARG A 34 -2.91 -16.64 -10.25
CA ARG A 34 -2.86 -16.26 -11.67
C ARG A 34 -3.82 -15.14 -12.02
N MET A 35 -5.02 -15.11 -11.44
CA MET A 35 -6.01 -14.09 -11.76
C MET A 35 -5.58 -12.71 -11.23
N VAL A 36 -4.99 -12.65 -10.03
CA VAL A 36 -4.39 -11.44 -9.47
C VAL A 36 -3.19 -10.97 -10.32
N GLU A 37 -2.34 -11.89 -10.77
CA GLU A 37 -1.22 -11.59 -11.68
C GLU A 37 -1.70 -11.10 -13.04
N GLN A 38 -2.65 -11.79 -13.66
CA GLN A 38 -3.23 -11.43 -14.97
C GLN A 38 -3.97 -10.09 -14.93
N ALA A 39 -4.57 -9.73 -13.79
CA ALA A 39 -5.16 -8.42 -13.58
C ALA A 39 -4.13 -7.29 -13.50
N GLY A 40 -2.82 -7.59 -13.50
CA GLY A 40 -1.77 -6.59 -13.40
C GLY A 40 -1.81 -5.86 -12.05
N TRP A 41 -2.30 -6.52 -10.99
CA TRP A 41 -2.49 -5.89 -9.68
C TRP A 41 -1.20 -5.25 -9.16
N ARG A 42 -0.09 -5.99 -9.18
CA ARG A 42 1.19 -5.52 -8.61
C ARG A 42 1.68 -4.21 -9.23
N PRO A 43 1.86 -4.10 -10.56
CA PRO A 43 2.30 -2.84 -11.17
C PRO A 43 1.27 -1.71 -11.00
N ALA A 44 -0.04 -2.00 -11.06
CA ALA A 44 -1.08 -0.99 -10.88
C ALA A 44 -1.10 -0.44 -9.43
N CYS A 45 -1.00 -1.33 -8.44
CA CYS A 45 -0.93 -0.99 -7.03
C CYS A 45 0.34 -0.18 -6.71
N GLU A 46 1.50 -0.63 -7.21
CA GLU A 46 2.77 0.07 -6.99
C GLU A 46 2.75 1.47 -7.59
N ALA A 47 2.26 1.62 -8.82
CA ALA A 47 2.08 2.91 -9.47
C ALA A 47 1.16 3.82 -8.65
N ARG A 48 0.07 3.28 -8.10
CA ARG A 48 -0.87 4.03 -7.26
C ARG A 48 -0.25 4.50 -5.94
N ILE A 49 0.51 3.63 -5.26
CA ILE A 49 1.21 4.02 -4.02
C ILE A 49 2.26 5.09 -4.33
N LYS A 50 3.06 4.93 -5.39
CA LYS A 50 4.02 5.95 -5.80
C LYS A 50 3.34 7.27 -6.16
N ALA A 51 2.22 7.24 -6.88
CA ALA A 51 1.45 8.43 -7.19
C ALA A 51 0.91 9.11 -5.92
N SER A 52 0.46 8.35 -4.91
CA SER A 52 0.00 8.92 -3.64
C SER A 52 1.14 9.49 -2.79
N VAL A 53 2.36 8.95 -2.90
CA VAL A 53 3.57 9.50 -2.29
C VAL A 53 3.93 10.83 -2.97
N VAL A 54 3.93 10.88 -4.31
CA VAL A 54 4.20 12.12 -5.07
C VAL A 54 3.15 13.19 -4.74
N ALA A 55 1.87 12.83 -4.68
CA ALA A 55 0.80 13.76 -4.31
C ALA A 55 0.91 14.32 -2.88
N ARG A 56 1.53 13.56 -1.96
CA ARG A 56 1.80 13.99 -0.57
C ARG A 56 3.14 14.71 -0.43
N THR A 57 3.99 14.69 -1.44
CA THR A 57 5.28 15.38 -1.38
C THR A 57 5.03 16.88 -1.41
N PRO A 58 5.41 17.63 -0.35
CA PRO A 58 5.17 19.06 -0.31
C PRO A 58 5.87 19.74 -1.48
N ALA A 59 5.14 20.60 -2.21
CA ALA A 59 5.74 21.44 -3.23
C ALA A 59 6.91 22.21 -2.60
N ALA A 60 8.03 22.32 -3.32
CA ALA A 60 9.21 23.04 -2.86
C ALA A 60 8.78 24.47 -2.48
N GLU A 61 8.63 24.72 -1.19
CA GLU A 61 8.23 26.01 -0.69
C GLU A 61 9.34 26.99 -1.06
N ARG A 62 9.01 28.00 -1.87
CA ARG A 62 9.97 29.02 -2.29
C ARG A 62 10.65 29.57 -1.05
N PRO A 63 11.99 29.68 -1.04
CA PRO A 63 12.68 30.30 0.08
C PRO A 63 12.07 31.68 0.30
N ARG A 64 11.47 31.88 1.47
CA ARG A 64 11.07 33.23 1.88
C ARG A 64 12.34 34.01 2.14
N PRO A 65 12.40 35.30 1.80
CA PRO A 65 13.54 36.11 2.16
C PRO A 65 13.68 36.11 3.70
N THR A 66 14.81 35.58 4.18
CA THR A 66 15.14 35.42 5.61
C THR A 66 16.01 36.55 6.14
N ASP A 67 16.37 37.47 5.27
CA ASP A 67 17.31 38.54 5.54
C ASP A 67 16.67 39.71 6.29
N CYS A 68 17.46 40.32 7.17
CA CYS A 68 17.07 41.46 8.01
C CYS A 68 16.35 42.56 7.22
N ALA A 69 16.87 42.91 6.04
CA ALA A 69 16.29 43.95 5.18
C ALA A 69 14.88 43.58 4.68
N ALA A 70 14.64 42.32 4.31
CA ALA A 70 13.31 41.90 3.86
C ALA A 70 12.30 41.76 5.00
N LYS A 71 12.74 41.34 6.20
CA LYS A 71 11.85 41.13 7.35
C LYS A 71 11.55 42.38 8.17
N LEU A 72 12.48 43.32 8.24
CA LEU A 72 12.35 44.53 9.06
C LEU A 72 12.30 45.81 8.21
N GLY A 73 12.70 45.75 6.94
CA GLY A 73 12.66 46.91 6.04
C GLY A 73 11.26 47.39 5.68
N TRP A 74 10.23 46.55 5.82
CA TRP A 74 8.83 47.00 5.69
C TRP A 74 8.37 47.89 6.85
N LEU A 75 9.06 47.82 8.00
CA LEU A 75 8.72 48.60 9.19
C LEU A 75 9.26 50.03 9.09
N HIS A 76 10.50 50.20 8.58
CA HIS A 76 11.09 51.51 8.30
C HIS A 76 12.27 51.41 7.31
N PRO A 77 12.40 52.33 6.33
CA PRO A 77 13.50 52.31 5.35
C PRO A 77 14.90 52.46 5.96
N ASP A 78 15.02 53.14 7.11
CA ASP A 78 16.31 53.29 7.81
C ASP A 78 16.80 51.98 8.43
N ILE A 79 15.87 51.10 8.84
CA ILE A 79 16.21 49.76 9.34
C ILE A 79 16.77 48.90 8.22
N ALA A 80 16.20 49.01 7.00
CA ALA A 80 16.74 48.32 5.83
C ALA A 80 18.18 48.76 5.52
N ARG A 81 18.47 50.07 5.61
CA ARG A 81 19.85 50.59 5.44
C ARG A 81 20.81 50.06 6.49
N LEU A 82 20.39 50.02 7.75
CA LEU A 82 21.18 49.44 8.84
C LEU A 82 21.45 47.96 8.57
N CYS A 83 20.44 47.17 8.19
CA CYS A 83 20.64 45.77 7.81
C CYS A 83 21.69 45.62 6.70
N HIS A 84 21.64 46.43 5.64
CA HIS A 84 22.66 46.40 4.58
C HIS A 84 24.06 46.82 5.04
N GLN A 85 24.15 47.80 5.95
CA GLN A 85 25.43 48.29 6.46
C GLN A 85 26.13 47.26 7.37
N PHE A 86 25.36 46.45 8.09
CA PHE A 86 25.87 45.40 9.00
C PHE A 86 25.89 44.00 8.37
N GLY A 87 25.78 43.88 7.05
CA GLY A 87 25.96 42.61 6.32
C GLY A 87 24.71 41.73 6.21
N ASN A 88 23.54 42.27 6.55
CA ASN A 88 22.21 41.67 6.37
C ASN A 88 22.09 40.26 6.97
N PRO A 89 22.18 40.13 8.31
CA PRO A 89 22.24 38.83 8.97
C PRO A 89 20.97 38.02 8.71
N ASP A 90 21.15 36.71 8.54
CA ASP A 90 20.05 35.75 8.49
C ASP A 90 19.42 35.65 9.87
N LEU A 91 18.14 36.01 9.95
CA LEU A 91 17.37 36.02 11.19
C LEU A 91 16.71 34.65 11.49
N GLU A 92 16.79 33.67 10.57
CA GLU A 92 16.13 32.37 10.71
C GLU A 92 17.08 31.20 11.04
N GLY A 93 18.39 31.39 11.12
CA GLY A 93 19.42 30.33 11.27
C GLY A 93 18.96 28.99 11.91
N PRO A 94 18.57 28.95 13.20
CA PRO A 94 18.13 27.71 13.86
C PRO A 94 16.76 27.20 13.38
N ALA A 95 15.83 28.09 13.01
CA ALA A 95 14.52 27.73 12.49
C ALA A 95 14.60 27.17 11.06
N GLU A 96 15.46 27.73 10.21
CA GLU A 96 15.72 27.22 8.87
C GLU A 96 16.37 25.83 8.93
N GLN A 97 17.35 25.64 9.82
CA GLN A 97 17.98 24.34 10.01
C GLN A 97 16.98 23.28 10.51
N ALA A 98 16.09 23.63 11.44
CA ALA A 98 15.02 22.76 11.88
C ALA A 98 14.05 22.39 10.73
N ARG A 99 13.71 23.34 9.85
CA ARG A 99 12.90 23.07 8.65
C ARG A 99 13.60 22.14 7.68
N LYS A 100 14.90 22.34 7.42
CA LYS A 100 15.71 21.45 6.56
C LYS A 100 15.75 20.03 7.10
N LEU A 101 15.98 19.87 8.40
CA LEU A 101 15.98 18.55 9.05
C LEU A 101 14.61 17.87 8.97
N ARG A 102 13.52 18.61 9.21
CA ARG A 102 12.15 18.08 9.06
C ARG A 102 11.88 17.62 7.63
N ARG A 103 12.24 18.43 6.63
CA ARG A 103 12.09 18.07 5.21
C ARG A 103 12.92 16.84 4.83
N ALA A 104 14.15 16.75 5.31
CA ALA A 104 15.00 15.59 5.06
C ALA A 104 14.43 14.31 5.71
N ALA A 105 13.89 14.41 6.93
CA ALA A 105 13.24 13.28 7.60
C ALA A 105 11.95 12.85 6.89
N GLU A 106 11.15 13.81 6.44
CA GLU A 106 9.92 13.55 5.68
C GLU A 106 10.22 12.95 4.30
N ALA A 107 11.21 13.48 3.58
CA ALA A 107 11.66 12.92 2.31
C ALA A 107 12.11 11.46 2.45
N ARG A 108 12.94 11.17 3.47
CA ARG A 108 13.34 9.80 3.78
C ARG A 108 12.13 8.91 4.04
N ARG A 109 11.18 9.37 4.88
CA ARG A 109 9.95 8.61 5.15
C ARG A 109 9.18 8.28 3.87
N LEU A 110 9.01 9.26 2.99
CA LEU A 110 8.32 9.08 1.71
C LEU A 110 9.07 8.12 0.78
N GLU A 111 10.40 8.18 0.74
CA GLU A 111 11.25 7.24 0.01
C GLU A 111 11.08 5.81 0.52
N TRP A 112 11.06 5.62 1.85
CA TRP A 112 10.80 4.31 2.46
C TRP A 112 9.40 3.78 2.13
N GLU A 113 8.38 4.65 2.20
CA GLU A 113 7.01 4.29 1.81
C GLU A 113 6.93 3.87 0.32
N ALA A 114 7.65 4.56 -0.56
CA ALA A 114 7.71 4.23 -1.99
C ALA A 114 8.52 2.95 -2.27
N ALA A 115 9.63 2.73 -1.56
CA ALA A 115 10.47 1.54 -1.70
C ALA A 115 9.73 0.28 -1.22
N GLY A 116 8.95 0.40 -0.14
CA GLY A 116 8.12 -0.69 0.39
C GLY A 116 6.90 -1.03 -0.45
N ALA A 117 6.51 -0.20 -1.44
CA ALA A 117 5.28 -0.35 -2.20
C ALA A 117 5.13 -1.72 -2.85
N GLY A 118 6.19 -2.23 -3.50
CA GLY A 118 6.16 -3.53 -4.17
C GLY A 118 5.84 -4.68 -3.21
N SER A 119 6.54 -4.73 -2.07
CA SER A 119 6.34 -5.77 -1.04
C SER A 119 4.93 -5.74 -0.43
N ARG A 120 4.36 -4.55 -0.22
CA ARG A 120 2.98 -4.39 0.29
C ARG A 120 1.96 -4.86 -0.72
N CYS A 121 2.13 -4.52 -2.00
CA CYS A 121 1.23 -4.94 -3.07
C CYS A 121 1.26 -6.46 -3.29
N GLU A 122 2.44 -7.08 -3.16
CA GLU A 122 2.60 -8.54 -3.20
C GLU A 122 1.92 -9.22 -2.01
N CYS A 123 2.14 -8.72 -0.79
CA CYS A 123 1.47 -9.22 0.40
C CYS A 123 -0.06 -9.15 0.27
N ALA A 124 -0.60 -8.03 -0.20
CA ALA A 124 -2.04 -7.88 -0.38
C ALA A 124 -2.61 -8.90 -1.38
N GLY A 125 -1.87 -9.21 -2.45
CA GLY A 125 -2.24 -10.26 -3.39
C GLY A 125 -2.32 -11.64 -2.72
N LEU A 126 -1.35 -11.96 -1.87
CA LEU A 126 -1.31 -13.24 -1.13
C LEU A 126 -2.42 -13.33 -0.07
N VAL A 127 -2.63 -12.27 0.71
CA VAL A 127 -3.70 -12.19 1.73
C VAL A 127 -5.06 -12.35 1.06
N TYR A 128 -5.32 -11.58 0.00
CA TYR A 128 -6.57 -11.68 -0.74
C TYR A 128 -6.78 -13.08 -1.35
N ALA A 129 -5.75 -13.66 -2.00
CA ALA A 129 -5.85 -15.00 -2.57
C ALA A 129 -6.16 -16.07 -1.51
N ARG A 130 -5.66 -15.89 -0.28
CA ARG A 130 -5.95 -16.79 0.85
C ARG A 130 -7.38 -16.61 1.38
N GLU A 131 -7.84 -15.37 1.53
CA GLU A 131 -9.18 -15.06 2.05
C GLU A 131 -10.28 -15.43 1.06
N ALA A 132 -10.08 -15.15 -0.23
CA ALA A 132 -11.01 -15.46 -1.30
C ALA A 132 -10.85 -16.89 -1.87
N MET A 133 -10.11 -17.77 -1.19
CA MET A 133 -9.81 -19.12 -1.70
C MET A 133 -11.06 -19.93 -2.03
N ILE A 134 -12.09 -19.89 -1.18
CA ILE A 134 -13.35 -20.63 -1.39
C ILE A 134 -14.11 -20.10 -2.61
N PRO A 135 -14.34 -18.77 -2.75
CA PRO A 135 -14.90 -18.22 -3.98
C PRO A 135 -14.15 -18.63 -5.25
N PHE A 136 -12.81 -18.59 -5.23
CA PHE A 136 -12.00 -19.03 -6.36
C PHE A 136 -12.09 -20.54 -6.62
N ALA A 137 -12.22 -21.36 -5.58
CA ALA A 137 -12.41 -22.80 -5.73
C ALA A 137 -13.75 -23.13 -6.40
N VAL A 138 -14.83 -22.44 -6.02
CA VAL A 138 -16.15 -22.59 -6.65
C VAL A 138 -16.12 -22.08 -8.10
N TYR A 139 -15.48 -20.93 -8.33
CA TYR A 139 -15.28 -20.39 -9.68
C TYR A 139 -14.50 -21.35 -10.58
N ALA A 140 -13.42 -21.97 -10.05
CA ALA A 140 -12.62 -22.94 -10.78
C ALA A 140 -13.38 -24.26 -11.03
N GLY A 141 -14.04 -24.81 -10.01
CA GLY A 141 -14.79 -26.06 -10.08
C GLY A 141 -16.02 -25.96 -10.99
N SER A 142 -16.66 -24.79 -11.05
CA SER A 142 -17.79 -24.52 -11.96
C SER A 142 -17.37 -24.25 -13.41
N ALA A 143 -16.11 -24.50 -13.78
CA ALA A 143 -15.56 -24.18 -15.09
C ALA A 143 -15.80 -22.70 -15.49
N ARG A 144 -15.77 -21.79 -14.50
CA ARG A 144 -16.00 -20.35 -14.64
C ARG A 144 -17.42 -19.97 -15.08
N LEU A 145 -18.39 -20.88 -14.93
CA LEU A 145 -19.79 -20.60 -15.23
C LEU A 145 -20.48 -19.80 -14.12
N ILE A 146 -19.99 -19.89 -12.88
CA ILE A 146 -20.56 -19.18 -11.73
C ILE A 146 -19.51 -18.21 -11.21
N SER A 147 -19.76 -16.92 -11.41
CA SER A 147 -18.99 -15.82 -10.84
C SER A 147 -19.60 -15.40 -9.50
N LEU A 148 -18.76 -15.33 -8.47
CA LEU A 148 -19.15 -14.88 -7.14
C LEU A 148 -18.79 -13.39 -6.98
N PRO A 149 -19.55 -12.63 -6.17
CA PRO A 149 -19.33 -11.19 -6.02
C PRO A 149 -17.91 -10.86 -5.52
N GLU A 150 -17.28 -11.75 -4.76
CA GLU A 150 -15.89 -11.60 -4.32
C GLU A 150 -14.91 -11.63 -5.50
N VAL A 151 -15.17 -12.48 -6.51
CA VAL A 151 -14.33 -12.59 -7.72
C VAL A 151 -14.53 -11.36 -8.62
N GLU A 152 -15.77 -10.86 -8.72
CA GLU A 152 -16.10 -9.64 -9.48
C GLU A 152 -15.54 -8.38 -8.83
N ALA A 153 -15.64 -8.28 -7.50
CA ALA A 153 -15.15 -7.15 -6.71
C ALA A 153 -13.69 -7.34 -6.27
N MET A 154 -12.90 -8.11 -7.04
CA MET A 154 -11.51 -8.44 -6.69
C MET A 154 -10.65 -7.21 -6.43
N GLU A 155 -10.82 -6.13 -7.20
CA GLU A 155 -10.07 -4.90 -6.97
C GLU A 155 -10.39 -4.27 -5.60
N GLY A 156 -11.65 -4.33 -5.16
CA GLY A 156 -12.06 -3.88 -3.84
C GLY A 156 -11.45 -4.71 -2.72
N GLY A 157 -11.45 -6.04 -2.88
CA GLY A 157 -10.84 -6.97 -1.93
C GLY A 157 -9.32 -6.81 -1.83
N LEU A 158 -8.64 -6.66 -2.97
CA LEU A 158 -7.19 -6.41 -3.02
C LEU A 158 -6.82 -5.08 -2.36
N ARG A 159 -7.66 -4.03 -2.53
CA ARG A 159 -7.47 -2.75 -1.83
C ARG A 159 -7.66 -2.90 -0.32
N ALA A 160 -8.67 -3.63 0.13
CA ALA A 160 -8.86 -3.91 1.56
C ALA A 160 -7.67 -4.70 2.14
N ALA A 161 -7.12 -5.66 1.39
CA ALA A 161 -5.96 -6.45 1.79
C ALA A 161 -4.66 -5.62 1.92
N LEU A 162 -4.54 -4.47 1.23
CA LEU A 162 -3.40 -3.55 1.43
C LEU A 162 -3.35 -2.91 2.80
N ASP A 163 -4.53 -2.75 3.41
CA ASP A 163 -4.69 -2.17 4.74
C ASP A 163 -4.68 -3.25 5.83
N ALA A 164 -4.52 -4.54 5.44
CA ALA A 164 -4.39 -5.63 6.39
C ALA A 164 -3.11 -5.47 7.23
N PRO A 165 -3.17 -5.76 8.54
CA PRO A 165 -2.02 -5.59 9.44
C PRO A 165 -0.83 -6.47 9.05
N ALA A 166 -1.07 -7.59 8.37
CA ALA A 166 -0.02 -8.48 7.85
C ALA A 166 0.82 -7.84 6.73
N CYS A 167 0.28 -6.83 6.03
CA CYS A 167 0.93 -6.17 4.90
C CYS A 167 1.41 -4.76 5.22
N LEU A 168 1.34 -4.34 6.48
CA LEU A 168 1.98 -3.12 6.93
C LEU A 168 3.50 -3.36 7.00
N PRO A 169 4.32 -2.40 6.56
CA PRO A 169 5.75 -2.52 6.70
C PRO A 169 6.08 -2.64 8.19
N PHE A 170 6.87 -3.66 8.57
CA PHE A 170 7.40 -3.75 9.94
C PHE A 170 8.14 -2.45 10.24
N ALA A 171 7.58 -1.62 11.13
CA ALA A 171 8.17 -0.35 11.54
C ALA A 171 9.44 -0.53 12.41
N GLY A 172 10.12 -1.69 12.34
CA GLY A 172 11.04 -2.15 13.37
C GLY A 172 12.46 -2.54 12.94
N GLU A 173 12.77 -2.71 11.65
CA GLU A 173 14.04 -3.39 11.26
C GLU A 173 14.92 -2.56 10.32
N GLY A 174 14.89 -1.24 10.48
CA GLY A 174 15.69 -0.30 9.70
C GLY A 174 16.23 0.87 10.52
N ARG A 175 16.70 0.62 11.75
CA ARG A 175 17.64 1.53 12.43
C ARG A 175 19.06 1.05 12.13
N PRO A 176 19.88 1.78 11.37
CA PRO A 176 21.33 1.73 11.57
C PRO A 176 21.69 2.25 12.97
#